data_AF-A0A451BFT1-F1
#
_entry.id   AF-A0A451BFT1-F1
#
_cell.length_a   1.000
_cell.length_b   1.000
_cell.length_c   1.000
_cell.angle_alpha   90.00
_cell.angle_beta   90.00
_cell.angle_gamma   90.00
#
_symmetry.space_group_name_H-M   'P 1'
#
loop_
_entity.id
_entity.type
_entity.pdbx_description
1 polymer ?
#
loop_
_entity_poly.entity_id
_entity_poly.type
_entity_poly.pdbx_seq_one_letter_code
_entity_poly.pdbx_strand_id
1 'polypeptide(L)' 'MKTSNEANFKRNYQTRLKLKGLQPSTIDAYARAIRRIGAHFDYRLDDLSEAQLTNYFSDLLD' A
#
# COMPACT_ATOMS: atom_id res chain seq x y z
N MET A 1 17.66 4.92 -0.17
CA MET A 1 17.00 3.68 -0.62
C MET A 1 15.47 3.68 -0.42
N LYS A 2 14.90 4.23 0.67
CA LYS A 2 13.43 4.25 0.89
C LYS A 2 12.62 4.97 -0.22
N THR A 3 13.13 6.09 -0.74
CA THR A 3 12.50 6.88 -1.82
C THR A 3 12.35 6.11 -3.14
N SER A 4 13.33 5.26 -3.47
CA SER A 4 13.28 4.45 -4.69
C SER A 4 12.23 3.34 -4.59
N ASN A 5 12.05 2.74 -3.41
CA ASN A 5 11.04 1.69 -3.20
C ASN A 5 9.62 2.26 -3.24
N GLU A 6 9.37 3.44 -2.66
CA GLU A 6 8.06 4.11 -2.73
C GLU A 6 7.67 4.47 -4.17
N ALA A 7 8.59 5.04 -4.95
CA ALA A 7 8.34 5.44 -6.33
C ALA A 7 8.01 4.22 -7.22
N ASN A 8 8.78 3.14 -7.09
CA ASN A 8 8.53 1.88 -7.79
C ASN A 8 7.20 1.27 -7.39
N PHE A 9 6.89 1.25 -6.08
CA PHE A 9 5.62 0.76 -5.56
C PHE A 9 4.43 1.54 -6.15
N LYS A 10 4.49 2.87 -6.12
CA LYS A 10 3.44 3.76 -6.66
C LYS A 10 3.17 3.48 -8.14
N ARG A 11 4.22 3.33 -8.96
CA ARG A 11 4.11 3.09 -10.39
C ARG A 11 3.47 1.72 -10.70
N ASN A 12 3.95 0.66 -10.04
CA ASN A 12 3.47 -0.70 -10.25
C ASN A 12 2.01 -0.85 -9.80
N TYR A 13 1.67 -0.28 -8.63
CA TYR A 13 0.34 -0.38 -8.07
C TYR A 13 -0.71 0.37 -8.90
N GLN A 14 -0.43 1.62 -9.32
CA GLN A 14 -1.36 2.39 -10.16
C GLN A 14 -1.61 1.70 -11.50
N THR A 15 -0.56 1.17 -12.14
CA THR A 15 -0.70 0.42 -13.39
C THR A 15 -1.62 -0.79 -13.21
N ARG A 16 -1.43 -1.57 -12.14
CA ARG A 16 -2.25 -2.76 -11.85
C ARG A 16 -3.72 -2.42 -11.64
N LEU A 17 -4.02 -1.34 -10.92
CA LEU A 17 -5.42 -0.92 -10.70
C LEU A 17 -6.08 -0.36 -11.96
N LYS A 18 -5.34 0.36 -12.81
CA LYS A 18 -5.84 0.81 -14.12
C LYS A 18 -6.18 -0.37 -15.02
N LEU A 19 -5.33 -1.39 -15.05
CA LEU A 19 -5.59 -2.63 -15.80
C LEU A 19 -6.83 -3.39 -15.30
N LYS A 20 -7.22 -3.22 -14.03
CA LYS A 20 -8.47 -3.74 -13.47
C LYS A 20 -9.71 -2.89 -13.82
N GLY A 21 -9.56 -1.78 -14.55
CA GLY A 21 -10.68 -0.92 -14.95
C GLY A 21 -11.30 -0.12 -13.80
N LEU A 22 -10.57 0.09 -12.69
CA LEU A 22 -11.08 0.86 -11.55
C LEU A 22 -11.18 2.35 -11.87
N GLN A 23 -12.20 3.00 -11.31
CA GLN A 23 -12.37 4.46 -11.34
C GLN A 23 -11.13 5.19 -10.78
N PRO A 24 -10.72 6.33 -11.35
CA PRO A 24 -9.56 7.09 -10.85
C PRO A 24 -9.63 7.43 -9.36
N SER A 25 -10.82 7.81 -8.86
CA SER A 25 -11.05 8.11 -7.44
C SER A 25 -10.81 6.90 -6.53
N THR A 26 -11.20 5.71 -6.97
CA THR A 26 -10.92 4.44 -6.28
C THR A 26 -9.43 4.13 -6.29
N ILE A 27 -8.76 4.34 -7.42
CA ILE A 27 -7.31 4.17 -7.55
C ILE A 27 -6.57 5.06 -6.56
N ASP A 28 -6.97 6.32 -6.43
CA ASP A 28 -6.35 7.28 -5.52
C ASP A 28 -6.63 6.98 -4.05
N ALA A 29 -7.85 6.56 -3.71
CA ALA A 29 -8.19 6.10 -2.36
C ALA A 29 -7.35 4.88 -1.97
N TYR A 30 -7.28 3.87 -2.84
CA TYR A 30 -6.51 2.66 -2.57
C TYR A 30 -5.01 2.93 -2.53
N ALA A 31 -4.49 3.78 -3.41
CA ALA A 31 -3.09 4.17 -3.39
C ALA A 31 -2.71 4.90 -2.10
N ARG A 32 -3.60 5.72 -1.54
CA ARG A 32 -3.39 6.37 -0.23
C ARG A 32 -3.33 5.34 0.90
N ALA A 33 -4.30 4.42 0.95
CA ALA A 33 -4.33 3.37 1.97
C ALA A 33 -3.05 2.54 1.95
N ILE A 34 -2.62 2.07 0.77
CA ILE A 34 -1.42 1.23 0.71
C ILE A 34 -0.12 2.02 0.93
N ARG A 35 -0.04 3.31 0.61
CA ARG A 35 1.12 4.12 1.03
C ARG A 35 1.23 4.21 2.56
N ARG A 36 0.10 4.34 3.27
CA ARG A 36 0.09 4.37 4.74
C ARG A 36 0.56 3.05 5.34
N ILE A 37 0.08 1.93 4.79
CA ILE A 37 0.52 0.59 5.18
C ILE A 37 2.00 0.39 4.83
N GLY A 38 2.40 0.73 3.60
CA GLY A 38 3.77 0.63 3.11
C GLY A 38 4.75 1.45 3.94
N ALA A 39 4.40 2.67 4.35
CA ALA A 39 5.25 3.48 5.21
C ALA A 39 5.52 2.83 6.57
N HIS A 40 4.55 2.09 7.13
CA HIS A 40 4.71 1.35 8.38
C HIS A 40 5.61 0.11 8.21
N PHE A 41 5.54 -0.57 7.05
CA PHE A 41 6.29 -1.79 6.75
C PHE A 41 7.49 -1.58 5.80
N ASP A 42 8.05 -0.37 5.73
CA ASP A 42 9.19 -0.03 4.85
C ASP A 42 9.00 -0.43 3.36
N TYR A 43 7.76 -0.38 2.88
CA TYR A 43 7.32 -0.76 1.54
C TYR A 43 7.63 -2.22 1.17
N ARG A 44 7.87 -3.10 2.16
CA ARG A 44 8.02 -4.54 1.99
C ARG A 44 6.70 -5.25 2.29
N LEU A 45 5.78 -5.20 1.33
CA LEU A 45 4.44 -5.78 1.48
C LEU A 45 4.35 -7.24 1.00
N ASP A 46 5.41 -7.75 0.39
CA ASP A 46 5.41 -9.05 -0.32
C ASP A 46 5.38 -10.25 0.64
N ASP A 47 5.73 -10.04 1.91
CA ASP A 47 5.89 -11.10 2.92
C ASP A 47 5.27 -10.69 4.28
N LEU A 48 4.11 -10.01 4.22
CA LEU A 48 3.38 -9.65 5.45
C LEU A 48 2.59 -10.84 5.98
N SER A 49 2.84 -11.16 7.24
CA SER A 49 2.03 -12.14 7.98
C SER A 49 0.69 -11.53 8.43
N GLU A 50 -0.30 -12.40 8.61
CA GLU A 50 -1.61 -12.01 9.15
C GLU A 50 -1.48 -11.33 10.51
N ALA A 51 -0.60 -11.84 11.40
CA ALA A 51 -0.36 -11.24 12.71
C ALA A 51 0.19 -9.81 12.62
N GLN A 52 1.10 -9.52 11.68
CA GLN A 52 1.60 -8.16 11.45
C GLN A 52 0.48 -7.22 10.99
N LEU A 53 -0.40 -7.69 10.11
CA LEU A 53 -1.56 -6.91 9.66
C LEU A 53 -2.55 -6.67 10.79
N THR A 54 -2.87 -7.70 11.59
CA THR A 54 -3.77 -7.57 12.74
C THR A 54 -3.26 -6.55 13.74
N ASN A 55 -1.98 -6.63 14.12
CA ASN A 55 -1.38 -5.65 15.02
C ASN A 55 -1.43 -4.24 14.44
N TYR A 56 -1.07 -4.06 13.17
CA TYR A 56 -1.15 -2.76 12.52
C TYR A 56 -2.56 -2.17 12.50
N PHE A 57 -3.59 -2.99 12.25
CA PHE A 57 -4.98 -2.52 12.27
C PHE A 57 -5.48 -2.26 13.69
N SER A 58 -5.02 -3.00 14.70
CA SER A 58 -5.31 -2.71 16.11
C SER A 58 -4.71 -1.37 16.53
N ASP A 59 -3.45 -1.10 16.20
CA ASP A 59 -2.77 0.18 16.49
C ASP A 59 -3.43 1.40 15.81
N LEU A 60 -4.24 1.18 14.77
CA LEU A 60 -4.97 2.23 14.05
C LEU A 60 -6.32 2.60 14.70
N LEU A 61 -6.82 1.77 15.63
CA LEU A 61 -8.10 1.96 16.30
C LEU A 61 -7.97 2.70 17.64
N ASP A 62 -6.75 2.80 18.17
CA ASP A 62 -6.38 3.61 19.34
C ASP A 62 -6.13 5.08 18.97
#